data_AF-A0A7C2LL47-F1
#
_entry.id   AF-A0A7C2LL47-F1
#
_cell.length_a   1.000
_cell.length_b   1.000
_cell.length_c   1.000
_cell.angle_alpha   90.00
_cell.angle_beta   90.00
_cell.angle_gamma   90.00
#
_symmetry.space_group_name_H-M   'P 1'
#
loop_
_entity.id
_entity.type
_entity.pdbx_description
1 polymer ?
#
loop_
_entity_poly.entity_id
_entity_poly.type
_entity_poly.pdbx_seq_one_letter_code
_entity_poly.pdbx_strand_id
1 'polypeptide(L)'
;MQKMNPPKCDDLDYIHFLIAAQKVFTCTEAARCQPEGQHSPAHDAFTRLLRRQPLDTEALWQEAKAFVDPKRGLLVLDDTTLDKPYAQQMELVTYHWSGKHQRVVRGIALLTLLWTDGQALIPCDFRVYDKPAGGQSKN
;
A
#
# COMPACT_ATOMS: atom_id res chain seq x y z
N MET A 1 1.58 4.06 34.81
CA MET A 1 1.71 4.12 33.34
C MET A 1 3.18 3.87 32.98
N GLN A 2 3.48 2.78 32.27
CA GLN A 2 4.84 2.53 31.75
C GLN A 2 5.16 3.59 30.70
N LYS A 3 6.30 4.28 30.84
CA LYS A 3 6.78 5.27 29.88
C LYS A 3 7.17 4.53 28.60
N MET A 4 6.36 4.65 27.55
CA MET A 4 6.64 4.02 26.26
C MET A 4 7.84 4.72 25.61
N ASN A 5 8.81 3.95 25.12
CA ASN A 5 9.95 4.52 24.39
C ASN A 5 9.45 5.27 23.15
N PRO A 6 10.05 6.42 22.81
CA PRO A 6 9.69 7.14 21.59
C PRO A 6 9.92 6.27 20.35
N PRO A 7 9.15 6.49 19.26
CA PRO A 7 9.42 5.83 17.98
C PRO A 7 10.86 6.12 17.53
N LYS A 8 11.51 5.11 16.92
CA LYS A 8 12.89 5.20 16.41
C LYS A 8 12.97 5.51 14.91
N CYS A 9 11.82 5.55 14.23
CA CYS A 9 11.68 5.92 12.83
C CYS A 9 10.33 6.61 12.65
N ASP A 10 10.22 7.42 11.61
CA ASP A 10 9.00 8.11 11.19
C ASP A 10 8.61 7.79 9.74
N ASP A 11 7.56 8.47 9.24
CA ASP A 11 7.03 8.25 7.91
C ASP A 11 8.01 8.67 6.82
N LEU A 12 8.81 9.71 7.03
CA LEU A 12 9.80 10.17 6.06
C LEU A 12 10.93 9.16 5.90
N ASP A 13 11.38 8.54 7.00
CA ASP A 13 12.37 7.46 6.94
C ASP A 13 11.90 6.33 6.01
N TYR A 14 10.63 5.93 6.15
CA TYR A 14 10.07 4.86 5.34
C TYR A 14 9.77 5.29 3.90
N ILE A 15 9.30 6.51 3.68
CA ILE A 15 9.09 7.08 2.33
C ILE A 15 10.41 7.15 1.56
N HIS A 16 11.48 7.66 2.19
CA HIS A 16 12.81 7.68 1.56
C HIS A 16 13.30 6.28 1.22
N PHE A 17 13.08 5.31 2.11
CA PHE A 17 13.37 3.91 1.82
C PHE A 17 12.59 3.41 0.60
N LEU A 18 11.28 3.66 0.51
CA LEU A 18 10.47 3.23 -0.63
C LEU A 18 10.90 3.87 -1.96
N ILE A 19 11.34 5.14 -1.92
CA ILE A 19 11.86 5.85 -3.10
C ILE A 19 13.21 5.27 -3.54
N ALA A 20 14.07 4.91 -2.59
CA ALA A 20 15.42 4.42 -2.88
C ALA A 20 15.45 2.92 -3.23
N ALA A 21 14.59 2.12 -2.63
CA ALA A 21 14.55 0.68 -2.82
C ALA A 21 14.04 0.31 -4.22
N GLN A 22 14.74 -0.61 -4.90
CA GLN A 22 14.39 -1.02 -6.27
C GLN A 22 13.84 -2.44 -6.36
N LYS A 23 14.12 -3.30 -5.38
CA LYS A 23 13.86 -4.75 -5.47
C LYS A 23 13.24 -5.35 -4.22
N VAL A 24 13.76 -4.97 -3.05
CA VAL A 24 13.39 -5.58 -1.77
C VAL A 24 12.74 -4.52 -0.91
N PHE A 25 11.48 -4.74 -0.55
CA PHE A 25 10.66 -3.80 0.21
C PHE A 25 10.23 -4.46 1.53
N THR A 26 11.22 -4.87 2.35
CA THR A 26 10.97 -5.50 3.65
C THR A 26 11.41 -4.58 4.78
N CYS A 27 10.84 -4.73 5.97
CA CYS A 27 11.29 -3.97 7.15
C CYS A 27 12.75 -4.29 7.54
N THR A 28 13.23 -5.49 7.22
CA THR A 28 14.64 -5.86 7.40
C THR A 28 15.54 -5.10 6.43
N GLU A 29 15.10 -4.96 5.18
CA GLU A 29 15.81 -4.16 4.19
C GLU A 29 15.80 -2.67 4.57
N ALA A 30 14.64 -2.15 4.99
CA ALA A 30 14.50 -0.78 5.46
C ALA A 30 15.49 -0.49 6.59
N ALA A 31 15.63 -1.39 7.56
CA ALA A 31 16.59 -1.28 8.65
C ALA A 31 18.05 -1.36 8.19
N ARG A 32 18.36 -2.20 7.21
CA ARG A 32 19.71 -2.34 6.64
C ARG A 32 20.16 -1.07 5.92
N CYS A 33 19.23 -0.34 5.29
CA CYS A 33 19.53 0.90 4.57
C CYS A 33 19.76 2.11 5.50
N GLN A 34 19.56 1.97 6.81
CA GLN A 34 19.72 3.08 7.75
C GLN A 34 21.18 3.31 8.12
N PRO A 35 21.58 4.56 8.39
CA PRO A 35 22.91 4.85 8.92
C PRO A 35 23.19 4.07 10.21
N GLU A 36 24.43 3.60 10.39
CA GLU A 36 24.84 2.93 11.63
C GLU A 36 24.88 3.91 12.81
N GLY A 37 24.41 3.46 13.97
CA GLY A 37 24.36 4.29 15.17
C GLY A 37 23.58 3.66 16.32
N GLN A 38 23.77 4.18 17.52
CA GLN A 38 23.11 3.68 18.74
C GLN A 38 21.57 3.77 18.67
N HIS A 39 21.05 4.68 17.85
CA HIS A 39 19.62 4.95 17.71
C HIS A 39 19.02 4.42 16.39
N SER A 40 19.79 3.71 15.56
CA SER A 40 19.31 3.24 14.26
C SER A 40 18.09 2.32 14.41
N PRO A 41 17.03 2.53 13.61
CA PRO A 41 15.82 1.73 13.73
C PRO A 41 16.05 0.32 13.17
N ALA A 42 15.74 -0.68 14.01
CA ALA A 42 15.68 -2.08 13.58
C ALA A 42 14.36 -2.35 12.83
N HIS A 43 14.25 -3.52 12.19
CA HIS A 43 13.07 -3.94 11.42
C HIS A 43 11.74 -3.85 12.19
N ASP A 44 11.76 -4.12 13.50
CA ASP A 44 10.57 -4.00 14.35
C ASP A 44 10.10 -2.55 14.54
N ALA A 45 10.97 -1.56 14.40
CA ALA A 45 10.58 -0.15 14.45
C ALA A 45 9.70 0.19 13.24
N PHE A 46 10.14 -0.19 12.03
CA PHE A 46 9.34 -0.05 10.80
C PHE A 46 8.04 -0.87 10.87
N THR A 47 8.10 -2.09 11.39
CA THR A 47 6.89 -2.90 11.57
C THR A 47 5.86 -2.20 12.48
N ARG A 48 6.31 -1.59 13.58
CA ARG A 48 5.44 -0.81 14.47
C ARG A 48 4.94 0.47 13.83
N LEU A 49 5.76 1.15 13.02
CA LEU A 49 5.34 2.33 12.25
C LEU A 49 4.16 1.96 11.35
N LEU A 50 4.31 0.93 10.51
CA LEU A 50 3.29 0.49 9.56
C LEU A 50 2.01 0.01 10.24
N ARG A 51 2.10 -0.58 11.43
CA ARG A 51 0.92 -1.03 12.20
C ARG A 51 0.13 0.11 12.85
N ARG A 52 0.72 1.30 13.00
CA ARG A 52 0.06 2.47 13.60
C ARG A 52 -0.63 3.34 12.57
N GLN A 53 -0.23 3.25 11.32
CA GLN A 53 -0.82 4.04 10.25
C GLN A 53 -2.32 3.69 10.11
N PRO A 54 -3.20 4.69 9.95
CA PRO A 54 -4.60 4.44 9.71
C PRO A 54 -4.77 3.58 8.45
N LEU A 55 -5.78 2.72 8.47
CA LEU A 55 -6.10 1.86 7.33
C LEU A 55 -6.81 2.62 6.20
N ASP A 56 -7.11 3.90 6.42
CA ASP A 56 -7.75 4.76 5.44
C ASP A 56 -6.73 5.50 4.57
N THR A 57 -7.26 6.08 3.50
CA THR A 57 -6.52 6.81 2.47
C THR A 57 -6.77 8.31 2.57
N GLU A 58 -7.32 8.78 3.69
CA GLU A 58 -7.71 10.19 3.83
C GLU A 58 -6.48 11.09 3.73
N ALA A 59 -5.36 10.68 4.34
CA ALA A 59 -4.08 11.39 4.24
C ALA A 59 -3.64 11.58 2.78
N LEU A 60 -3.82 10.57 1.91
CA LEU A 60 -3.52 10.69 0.49
C LEU A 60 -4.41 11.74 -0.18
N TRP A 61 -5.71 11.71 0.09
CA TRP A 61 -6.64 12.69 -0.49
C TRP A 61 -6.34 14.12 -0.01
N GLN A 62 -5.99 14.29 1.27
CA GLN A 62 -5.66 15.62 1.82
C GLN A 62 -4.45 16.26 1.13
N GLU A 63 -3.46 15.45 0.72
CA GLU A 63 -2.33 15.91 -0.10
C GLU A 63 -2.73 16.11 -1.57
N ALA A 64 -3.46 15.16 -2.15
CA ALA A 64 -3.79 15.16 -3.58
C ALA A 64 -4.76 16.27 -3.99
N LYS A 65 -5.73 16.63 -3.14
CA LYS A 65 -6.83 17.55 -3.47
C LYS A 65 -6.37 18.93 -3.94
N ALA A 66 -5.18 19.38 -3.52
CA ALA A 66 -4.60 20.66 -3.94
C ALA A 66 -4.22 20.66 -5.43
N PHE A 67 -4.00 19.47 -6.02
CA PHE A 67 -3.58 19.28 -7.42
C PHE A 67 -4.73 18.83 -8.33
N VAL A 68 -5.93 18.63 -7.78
CA VAL A 68 -7.10 18.14 -8.50
C VAL A 68 -8.07 19.29 -8.74
N ASP A 69 -8.48 19.48 -9.99
CA ASP A 69 -9.64 20.31 -10.33
C ASP A 69 -10.87 19.40 -10.50
N PRO A 70 -11.85 19.40 -9.56
CA PRO A 70 -13.02 18.53 -9.66
C PRO A 70 -13.95 18.84 -10.84
N LYS A 71 -13.79 20.00 -11.49
CA LYS A 71 -14.62 20.44 -12.63
C LYS A 71 -13.98 20.13 -13.97
N ARG A 72 -12.72 19.65 -13.99
CA ARG A 72 -11.94 19.38 -15.20
C ARG A 72 -11.20 18.06 -15.09
N GLY A 73 -10.66 17.59 -16.20
CA GLY A 73 -9.94 16.31 -16.25
C GLY A 73 -10.86 15.09 -16.18
N LEU A 74 -10.25 13.96 -15.86
CA LEU A 74 -10.86 12.63 -15.82
C LEU A 74 -10.47 11.94 -14.52
N LEU A 75 -11.43 11.20 -13.97
CA LEU A 75 -11.19 10.28 -12.87
C LEU A 75 -11.12 8.86 -13.43
N VAL A 76 -9.96 8.23 -13.32
CA VAL A 76 -9.67 6.89 -13.80
C VAL A 76 -9.75 5.91 -12.63
N LEU A 77 -10.54 4.86 -12.84
CA LEU A 77 -10.69 3.74 -11.91
C LEU A 77 -10.11 2.51 -12.58
N ASP A 78 -9.14 1.86 -11.93
CA ASP A 78 -8.50 0.65 -12.43
C ASP A 78 -8.41 -0.42 -11.34
N ASP A 79 -8.90 -1.62 -11.64
CA ASP A 79 -8.79 -2.79 -10.78
C ASP A 79 -7.56 -3.63 -11.16
N THR A 80 -6.68 -3.84 -10.19
CA THR A 80 -5.48 -4.66 -10.35
C THR A 80 -5.52 -5.84 -9.39
N THR A 81 -5.23 -7.04 -9.90
CA THR A 81 -4.98 -8.22 -9.06
C THR A 81 -3.49 -8.30 -8.73
N LEU A 82 -3.14 -8.09 -7.46
CA LEU A 82 -1.80 -8.33 -6.95
C LEU A 82 -1.62 -9.83 -6.68
N ASP A 83 -0.90 -10.52 -7.57
CA ASP A 83 -0.66 -11.96 -7.45
C ASP A 83 0.06 -12.31 -6.14
N LYS A 84 -0.51 -13.25 -5.36
CA LYS A 84 0.06 -13.77 -4.11
C LYS A 84 0.08 -15.29 -4.10
N PRO A 85 0.81 -15.94 -5.03
CA PRO A 85 0.76 -17.40 -5.21
C PRO A 85 1.25 -18.18 -3.99
N TYR A 86 2.15 -17.60 -3.18
CA TYR A 86 2.75 -18.24 -2.01
C TYR A 86 2.09 -17.85 -0.68
N ALA A 87 1.01 -17.06 -0.70
CA ALA A 87 0.32 -16.69 0.53
C ALA A 87 -0.44 -17.90 1.10
N GLN A 88 -0.16 -18.30 2.34
CA GLN A 88 -0.82 -19.44 2.97
C GLN A 88 -2.13 -19.03 3.62
N GLN A 89 -2.10 -18.04 4.52
CA GLN A 89 -3.27 -17.42 5.15
C GLN A 89 -3.01 -15.93 5.36
N MET A 90 -3.71 -15.10 4.58
CA MET A 90 -3.79 -13.64 4.76
C MET A 90 -5.24 -13.28 4.50
N GLU A 91 -5.85 -12.52 5.41
CA GLU A 91 -7.29 -12.19 5.42
C GLU A 91 -7.77 -11.60 4.08
N LEU A 92 -6.94 -10.77 3.45
CA LEU A 92 -7.25 -10.07 2.19
C LEU A 92 -6.93 -10.88 0.93
N VAL A 93 -6.33 -12.07 1.03
CA VAL A 93 -5.96 -12.87 -0.15
C VAL A 93 -7.11 -13.79 -0.53
N THR A 94 -7.74 -13.51 -1.67
CA THR A 94 -8.84 -14.31 -2.21
C THR A 94 -8.58 -14.75 -3.66
N TYR A 95 -9.54 -15.44 -4.28
CA TYR A 95 -9.42 -15.92 -5.64
C TYR A 95 -10.04 -14.92 -6.63
N HIS A 96 -9.25 -14.50 -7.62
CA HIS A 96 -9.63 -13.51 -8.63
C HIS A 96 -9.26 -13.99 -10.04
N TRP A 97 -10.02 -13.60 -11.05
CA TRP A 97 -9.61 -13.80 -12.44
C TRP A 97 -8.44 -12.87 -12.76
N SER A 98 -7.32 -13.42 -13.24
CA SER A 98 -6.19 -12.63 -13.71
C SER A 98 -6.16 -12.61 -15.22
N GLY A 99 -6.29 -11.41 -15.81
CA GLY A 99 -6.12 -11.23 -17.26
C GLY A 99 -4.70 -11.60 -17.73
N LYS A 100 -3.68 -11.38 -16.89
CA LYS A 100 -2.28 -11.73 -17.17
C LYS A 100 -2.08 -13.23 -17.28
N HIS A 101 -2.64 -14.01 -16.36
CA HIS A 101 -2.48 -15.47 -16.35
C HIS A 101 -3.58 -16.21 -17.11
N GLN A 102 -4.62 -15.48 -17.55
CA GLN A 102 -5.82 -16.03 -18.18
C GLN A 102 -6.47 -17.16 -17.37
N ARG A 103 -6.45 -17.04 -16.03
CA ARG A 103 -7.02 -18.00 -15.10
C ARG A 103 -7.31 -17.37 -13.74
N VAL A 104 -8.04 -18.11 -12.91
CA VAL A 104 -8.22 -17.74 -11.49
C VAL A 104 -6.90 -17.92 -10.74
N VAL A 105 -6.50 -16.90 -9.99
CA VAL A 105 -5.28 -16.87 -9.16
C VAL A 105 -5.60 -16.43 -7.74
N ARG A 106 -4.71 -16.75 -6.80
CA ARG A 106 -4.74 -16.18 -5.45
C ARG A 106 -4.05 -14.81 -5.48
N GLY A 107 -4.72 -13.80 -4.99
CA GLY A 107 -4.20 -12.44 -4.99
C GLY A 107 -5.00 -11.50 -4.10
N ILE A 108 -4.62 -10.23 -4.15
CA ILE A 108 -5.34 -9.13 -3.51
C ILE A 108 -5.91 -8.28 -4.65
N ALA A 109 -7.22 -8.09 -4.68
CA ALA A 109 -7.85 -7.15 -5.60
C ALA A 109 -7.75 -5.73 -5.03
N LEU A 110 -7.10 -4.85 -5.79
CA LEU A 110 -6.88 -3.45 -5.47
C LEU A 110 -7.61 -2.59 -6.51
N LEU A 111 -8.50 -1.72 -6.08
CA LEU A 111 -9.07 -0.66 -6.92
C LEU A 111 -8.26 0.61 -6.66
N THR A 112 -7.72 1.21 -7.71
CA THR A 112 -7.01 2.49 -7.64
C THR A 112 -7.85 3.61 -8.23
N LEU A 113 -7.69 4.81 -7.69
CA LEU A 113 -8.34 6.03 -8.15
C LEU A 113 -7.27 7.07 -8.53
N LEU A 114 -7.27 7.48 -9.78
CA LEU A 114 -6.29 8.39 -10.35
C LEU A 114 -7.02 9.54 -11.08
N TRP A 115 -6.70 10.79 -10.74
CA TRP A 115 -7.16 11.94 -11.52
C TRP A 115 -6.10 12.35 -12.56
N THR A 116 -6.56 12.80 -13.73
CA THR A 116 -5.69 13.34 -14.78
C THR A 116 -6.37 14.41 -15.62
N ASP A 117 -5.62 15.44 -16.03
CA ASP A 117 -6.01 16.40 -17.07
C ASP A 117 -5.36 16.12 -18.44
N GLY A 118 -4.72 14.95 -18.58
CA GLY A 118 -3.92 14.58 -19.74
C GLY A 118 -2.44 14.96 -19.64
N GLN A 119 -2.03 15.73 -18.62
CA GLN A 119 -0.62 16.04 -18.34
C GLN A 119 -0.18 15.48 -16.99
N ALA A 120 -0.98 15.69 -15.95
CA ALA A 120 -0.70 15.19 -14.61
C ALA A 120 -1.38 13.84 -14.35
N LEU A 121 -0.75 13.00 -13.52
CA LEU A 121 -1.32 11.75 -13.01
C LEU A 121 -1.29 11.81 -11.48
N ILE A 122 -2.44 12.08 -10.86
CA ILE A 122 -2.54 12.34 -9.42
C ILE A 122 -3.29 11.19 -8.75
N PRO A 123 -2.62 10.38 -7.89
CA PRO A 123 -3.31 9.35 -7.12
C PRO A 123 -4.20 10.01 -6.06
N CYS A 124 -5.47 9.61 -6.04
CA CYS A 124 -6.47 10.20 -5.14
C CYS A 124 -6.91 9.24 -4.04
N ASP A 125 -7.01 7.95 -4.35
CA ASP A 125 -7.54 6.95 -3.42
C ASP A 125 -7.13 5.53 -3.87
N PHE A 126 -7.24 4.57 -2.96
CA PHE A 126 -7.28 3.15 -3.29
C PHE A 126 -8.17 2.38 -2.30
N ARG A 127 -8.71 1.24 -2.76
CA ARG A 127 -9.49 0.32 -1.93
C ARG A 127 -9.01 -1.10 -2.15
N VAL A 128 -8.84 -1.83 -1.07
CA VAL A 128 -8.63 -3.28 -1.13
C VAL A 128 -9.99 -3.95 -1.05
N TYR A 129 -10.30 -4.83 -2.00
CA TYR A 129 -11.56 -5.57 -1.99
C TYR A 129 -11.49 -6.69 -0.96
N ASP A 130 -12.30 -6.57 0.08
CA ASP A 130 -12.50 -7.60 1.09
C ASP A 130 -13.75 -8.43 0.74
N LYS A 131 -13.54 -9.61 0.14
CA LYS A 131 -14.65 -10.50 -0.26
C LYS A 131 -15.17 -11.23 0.99
N PRO A 132 -16.48 -11.25 1.26
CA PRO A 132 -17.04 -12.09 2.31
C PRO A 132 -16.63 -13.55 2.12
N ALA A 133 -16.15 -14.20 3.18
CA ALA A 133 -15.81 -15.61 3.19
C ALA A 133 -17.04 -16.43 2.72
N GLY A 134 -16.95 -17.05 1.55
CA GLY A 134 -18.02 -17.89 0.96
C GLY A 134 -18.68 -17.38 -0.32
N GLY A 135 -18.19 -16.31 -0.95
CA GLY A 135 -18.84 -15.78 -2.16
C GLY A 135 -18.72 -16.68 -3.40
N GLN A 136 -19.88 -16.94 -4.01
CA GLN A 136 -20.08 -17.65 -5.29
C GLN A 136 -19.04 -17.26 -6.34
N SER A 137 -18.57 -18.25 -7.09
CA SER A 137 -17.86 -18.03 -8.35
C SER A 137 -18.84 -17.47 -9.38
N LYS A 138 -18.35 -16.69 -10.34
CA LYS A 138 -19.10 -16.45 -11.57
C LYS A 138 -19.21 -17.79 -12.30
N ASN A 139 -20.32 -18.50 -12.06
CA ASN A 139 -20.95 -19.61 -12.78
C ASN A 139 -21.95 -20.30 -11.85
#